data_AF-A0A9E4L2M6-F1
#
_entry.id   AF-A0A9E4L2M6-F1
#
_cell.length_a   1.000
_cell.length_b   1.000
_cell.length_c   1.000
_cell.angle_alpha   90.00
_cell.angle_beta   90.00
_cell.angle_gamma   90.00
#
_symmetry.space_group_name_H-M   'P 1'
#
loop_
_entity.id
_entity.type
_entity.pdbx_description
1 polymer ?
#
loop_
_entity_poly.entity_id
_entity_poly.type
_entity_poly.pdbx_seq_one_letter_code
_entity_poly.pdbx_strand_id
1 'polypeptide(L)'
;MIDRVNQVATPKLEQALFVPAKHERADAIQAAEGEVVSALADEYQGREKDLAGAFEDLTSTLLRTAVVQDNRRVDGRGLADIRPITCEVGVLPRTHGSAVFTRGETQALVVTTLGTASDEQRVDSLTGEHSKRFMLHYNFPPFSVGEARPMRNPGRREIGHGTLAERALSAVQPPATEFPYTVRIVSEILESNGSSSMASVCGGTLALMDAGVPITAPVAGIAMGLIKEGEEVRILSDILGDEDHLGDMDFKVTGTTEGITALQMDIKISGVTREIMRQALYQAREGRLHILNEMVRALEAPRTVVAASAPRIHLIKVNPDKIRDIIGPGGKMIRSIVEETGAKIDVEDDGTVCIASPDTESLEKALSKIERITAEAVIGQVYTGLVKKVVDFGAFVEILPGRDGLVHISQLSDERVRRVTDVVQEGDEILVKVLEVDRQGKIRLSHKDALDEQQRAGGNS
;
A
#
# COMPACT_ATOMS: atom_id res chain seq x y z
N MET A 1 6.12 -25.00 49.59
CA MET A 1 5.04 -24.49 48.71
C MET A 1 5.27 -24.92 47.27
N ILE A 2 6.33 -24.46 46.58
CA ILE A 2 6.60 -24.82 45.18
C ILE A 2 6.58 -26.34 44.96
N ASP A 3 7.33 -27.12 45.74
CA ASP A 3 7.32 -28.59 45.62
C ASP A 3 5.94 -29.22 45.81
N ARG A 4 5.11 -28.60 46.66
CA ARG A 4 3.75 -29.06 46.94
C ARG A 4 2.81 -28.73 45.79
N VAL A 5 2.91 -27.53 45.22
CA VAL A 5 2.21 -27.13 44.00
C VAL A 5 2.58 -28.06 42.86
N ASN A 6 3.88 -28.32 42.65
CA ASN A 6 4.37 -29.25 41.63
C ASN A 6 3.74 -30.63 41.79
N GLN A 7 3.78 -31.20 43.00
CA GLN A 7 3.22 -32.53 43.25
C GLN A 7 1.72 -32.65 42.93
N VAL A 8 0.93 -31.62 43.24
CA VAL A 8 -0.54 -31.63 43.08
C VAL A 8 -0.96 -31.21 41.66
N ALA A 9 -0.26 -30.25 41.07
CA ALA A 9 -0.63 -29.62 39.81
C ALA A 9 -0.11 -30.36 38.58
N THR A 10 1.08 -30.97 38.61
CA THR A 10 1.70 -31.64 37.44
C THR A 10 0.75 -32.58 36.69
N PRO A 11 0.11 -33.58 37.32
CA PRO A 11 -0.74 -34.52 36.58
C PRO A 11 -1.99 -33.86 35.96
N LYS A 12 -2.48 -32.76 36.53
CA LYS A 12 -3.63 -32.00 36.00
C LYS A 12 -3.19 -31.10 34.84
N LEU A 13 -2.06 -30.43 35.01
CA LEU A 13 -1.45 -29.58 33.99
C LEU A 13 -1.05 -30.37 32.75
N GLU A 14 -0.46 -31.55 32.89
CA GLU A 14 -0.10 -32.39 31.73
C GLU A 14 -1.30 -32.77 30.86
N GLN A 15 -2.51 -32.83 31.41
CA GLN A 15 -3.72 -33.06 30.61
C GLN A 15 -4.24 -31.76 29.99
N ALA A 16 -4.24 -30.67 30.76
CA ALA A 16 -4.75 -29.37 30.31
C ALA A 16 -3.88 -28.72 29.23
N LEU A 17 -2.55 -28.80 29.36
CA LEU A 17 -1.59 -28.06 28.51
C LEU A 17 -1.58 -28.49 27.05
N PHE A 18 -1.94 -29.73 26.75
CA PHE A 18 -1.89 -30.28 25.40
C PHE A 18 -3.27 -30.42 24.75
N VAL A 19 -4.26 -29.67 25.25
CA VAL A 19 -5.52 -29.45 24.54
C VAL A 19 -5.21 -28.57 23.31
N PRO A 20 -5.50 -29.01 22.08
CA PRO A 20 -5.09 -28.27 20.89
C PRO A 20 -5.76 -26.90 20.72
N ALA A 21 -7.07 -26.81 20.95
CA ALA A 21 -7.84 -25.57 20.78
C ALA A 21 -7.52 -24.54 21.88
N LYS A 22 -7.32 -23.27 21.50
CA LYS A 22 -6.85 -22.23 22.43
C LYS A 22 -7.81 -21.99 23.59
N HIS A 23 -9.10 -21.80 23.29
CA HIS A 23 -10.10 -21.49 24.31
C HIS A 23 -10.32 -22.67 25.26
N GLU A 24 -10.44 -23.88 24.72
CA GLU A 24 -10.57 -25.09 25.53
C GLU A 24 -9.35 -25.33 26.43
N ARG A 25 -8.14 -25.05 25.91
CA ARG A 25 -6.90 -25.10 26.69
C ARG A 25 -6.89 -24.08 27.82
N ALA A 26 -7.29 -22.83 27.54
CA ALA A 26 -7.35 -21.77 28.54
C ALA A 26 -8.34 -22.13 29.67
N ASP A 27 -9.52 -22.64 29.31
CA ASP A 27 -10.54 -23.08 30.27
C ASP A 27 -10.03 -24.26 31.13
N ALA A 28 -9.34 -25.23 30.51
CA ALA A 28 -8.76 -26.38 31.21
C ALA A 28 -7.64 -25.96 32.18
N ILE A 29 -6.78 -25.02 31.79
CA ILE A 29 -5.72 -24.48 32.66
C ILE A 29 -6.34 -23.72 33.83
N GLN A 30 -7.34 -22.88 33.59
CA GLN A 30 -8.02 -22.12 34.65
C GLN A 30 -8.75 -23.03 35.63
N ALA A 31 -9.40 -24.09 35.14
CA ALA A 31 -10.02 -25.10 35.99
C ALA A 31 -8.97 -25.82 36.87
N ALA A 32 -7.84 -26.23 36.26
CA ALA A 32 -6.74 -26.85 36.98
C ALA A 32 -6.14 -25.94 38.05
N GLU A 33 -5.96 -24.65 37.75
CA GLU A 33 -5.48 -23.64 38.70
C GLU A 33 -6.44 -23.51 39.89
N GLY A 34 -7.74 -23.36 39.62
CA GLY A 34 -8.76 -23.25 40.67
C GLY A 34 -8.81 -24.47 41.60
N GLU A 35 -8.69 -25.67 41.04
CA GLU A 35 -8.63 -26.89 41.82
C GLU A 35 -7.36 -26.99 42.69
N VAL A 36 -6.20 -26.58 42.16
CA VAL A 36 -4.93 -26.59 42.90
C VAL A 36 -4.94 -25.57 44.03
N VAL A 37 -5.40 -24.34 43.75
CA VAL A 37 -5.53 -23.29 44.76
C VAL A 37 -6.50 -23.72 45.85
N SER A 38 -7.66 -24.30 45.48
CA SER A 38 -8.63 -24.79 46.47
C SER A 38 -8.09 -25.95 47.30
N ALA A 39 -7.32 -26.86 46.71
CA ALA A 39 -6.75 -28.01 47.43
C ALA A 39 -5.66 -27.61 48.44
N LEU A 40 -4.97 -26.50 48.18
CA LEU A 40 -3.86 -26.01 49.01
C LEU A 40 -4.23 -24.80 49.87
N ALA A 41 -5.46 -24.30 49.77
CA ALA A 41 -5.94 -23.12 50.49
C ALA A 41 -5.84 -23.30 52.02
N ASP A 42 -6.19 -24.48 52.53
CA ASP A 42 -6.10 -24.78 53.97
C ASP A 42 -4.64 -24.86 54.46
N GLU A 43 -3.73 -25.38 53.62
CA GLU A 43 -2.29 -25.49 53.94
C GLU A 43 -1.57 -24.12 53.89
N TYR A 44 -2.05 -23.19 53.07
CA TYR A 44 -1.38 -21.91 52.78
C TYR A 44 -2.35 -20.71 52.80
N GLN A 45 -3.12 -20.56 53.88
CA GLN A 45 -4.10 -19.49 54.05
C GLN A 45 -3.52 -18.09 53.82
N GLY A 46 -4.21 -17.26 53.02
CA GLY A 46 -3.81 -15.87 52.73
C GLY A 46 -2.64 -15.74 51.76
N ARG A 47 -2.21 -16.85 51.13
CA ARG A 47 -1.13 -16.89 50.12
C ARG A 47 -1.60 -17.39 48.77
N GLU A 48 -2.87 -17.15 48.43
CA GLU A 48 -3.50 -17.60 47.18
C GLU A 48 -2.77 -17.04 45.95
N LYS A 49 -2.29 -15.79 46.03
CA LYS A 49 -1.49 -15.17 44.97
C LYS A 49 -0.14 -15.86 44.74
N ASP A 50 0.51 -16.33 45.81
CA ASP A 50 1.78 -17.05 45.71
C ASP A 50 1.56 -18.45 45.12
N LEU A 51 0.42 -19.08 45.41
CA LEU A 51 0.02 -20.35 44.81
C LEU A 51 -0.22 -20.19 43.30
N ALA A 52 -0.92 -19.14 42.88
CA ALA A 52 -1.15 -18.82 41.47
C ALA A 52 0.17 -18.56 40.73
N GLY A 53 1.07 -17.76 41.32
CA GLY A 53 2.39 -17.53 40.73
C GLY A 53 3.23 -18.80 40.60
N ALA A 54 3.23 -19.66 41.63
CA ALA A 54 3.93 -20.95 41.55
C ALA A 54 3.33 -21.90 40.50
N PHE A 55 2.01 -21.83 40.29
CA PHE A 55 1.33 -22.59 39.23
C PHE A 55 1.69 -22.09 37.83
N GLU A 56 1.80 -20.77 37.66
CA GLU A 56 2.26 -20.14 36.41
C GLU A 56 3.72 -20.52 36.09
N ASP A 57 4.61 -20.47 37.09
CA ASP A 57 6.01 -20.89 36.97
C ASP A 57 6.13 -22.37 36.56
N LEU A 58 5.32 -23.24 37.17
CA LEU A 58 5.27 -24.65 36.81
C LEU A 58 4.74 -24.85 35.39
N THR A 59 3.72 -24.12 34.99
CA THR A 59 3.16 -24.15 33.63
C THR A 59 4.23 -23.82 32.60
N SER A 60 4.98 -22.73 32.84
CA SER A 60 6.12 -22.33 32.01
C SER A 60 7.17 -23.44 31.92
N THR A 61 7.54 -24.02 33.06
CA THR A 61 8.55 -25.09 33.14
C THR A 61 8.14 -26.35 32.38
N LEU A 62 6.90 -26.81 32.53
CA LEU A 62 6.40 -28.01 31.85
C LEU A 62 6.34 -27.82 30.33
N LEU A 63 5.87 -26.66 29.86
CA LEU A 63 5.80 -26.36 28.44
C LEU A 63 7.19 -26.29 27.79
N ARG A 64 8.15 -25.63 28.45
CA ARG A 64 9.53 -25.55 27.97
C ARG A 64 10.19 -26.93 27.95
N THR A 65 9.98 -27.73 28.99
CA THR A 65 10.52 -29.09 29.09
C THR A 65 9.97 -29.98 27.98
N ALA A 66 8.66 -29.93 27.71
CA ALA A 66 8.05 -30.71 26.64
C ALA A 66 8.59 -30.33 25.25
N VAL A 67 8.84 -29.05 24.99
CA VAL A 67 9.43 -28.62 23.70
C VAL A 67 10.89 -29.08 23.58
N VAL A 68 11.69 -28.93 24.64
CA VAL A 68 13.12 -29.28 24.58
C VAL A 68 13.33 -30.79 24.58
N GLN A 69 12.70 -31.54 25.48
CA GLN A 69 12.94 -32.97 25.64
C GLN A 69 12.13 -33.81 24.64
N ASP A 70 10.83 -33.51 24.48
CA ASP A 70 9.91 -34.36 23.70
C ASP A 70 9.68 -33.83 22.27
N ASN A 71 10.21 -32.65 21.93
CA ASN A 71 9.89 -31.92 20.69
C ASN A 71 8.38 -31.75 20.47
N ARG A 72 7.63 -31.65 21.58
CA ARG A 72 6.17 -31.62 21.58
C ARG A 72 5.67 -30.20 21.87
N ARG A 73 4.89 -29.66 20.95
CA ARG A 73 4.20 -28.37 21.10
C ARG A 73 2.80 -28.55 21.69
N VAL A 74 2.22 -27.47 22.21
CA VAL A 74 0.89 -27.49 22.86
C VAL A 74 -0.24 -27.95 21.94
N ASP A 75 -0.10 -27.72 20.63
CA ASP A 75 -1.07 -28.11 19.61
C ASP A 75 -0.68 -29.41 18.87
N GLY A 76 0.36 -30.09 19.32
CA GLY A 76 0.81 -31.37 18.76
C GLY A 76 1.63 -31.27 17.47
N ARG A 77 1.93 -30.06 16.98
CA ARG A 77 2.79 -29.86 15.82
C ARG A 77 4.26 -30.21 16.09
N GLY A 78 4.98 -30.55 15.03
CA GLY A 78 6.43 -30.52 15.01
C GLY A 78 6.99 -29.09 15.08
N LEU A 79 8.29 -28.98 15.35
CA LEU A 79 8.98 -27.70 15.53
C LEU A 79 8.97 -26.84 14.25
N ALA A 80 9.03 -27.47 13.08
CA ALA A 80 9.07 -26.78 11.79
C ALA A 80 7.69 -26.60 11.14
N ASP A 81 6.65 -27.23 11.68
CA ASP A 81 5.32 -27.28 11.07
C ASP A 81 4.59 -25.94 11.17
N ILE A 82 3.92 -25.57 10.08
CA ILE A 82 3.11 -24.37 9.96
C ILE A 82 1.64 -24.74 10.11
N ARG A 83 0.87 -23.88 10.78
CA ARG A 83 -0.57 -24.11 10.93
C ARG A 83 -1.29 -24.09 9.57
N PRO A 84 -2.47 -24.72 9.45
CA PRO A 84 -3.27 -24.65 8.23
C PRO A 84 -3.51 -23.20 7.79
N ILE A 85 -3.37 -22.93 6.49
CA ILE A 85 -3.55 -21.60 5.90
C ILE A 85 -4.73 -21.63 4.96
N THR A 86 -5.59 -20.62 5.05
CA THR A 86 -6.59 -20.31 4.03
C THR A 86 -6.46 -18.85 3.60
N CYS A 87 -6.66 -18.61 2.31
CA CYS A 87 -6.51 -17.32 1.69
C CYS A 87 -7.72 -17.08 0.79
N GLU A 88 -8.43 -15.98 1.02
CA GLU A 88 -9.56 -15.53 0.20
C GLU A 88 -9.31 -14.09 -0.24
N VAL A 89 -9.66 -13.76 -1.49
CA VAL A 89 -9.50 -12.42 -2.08
C VAL A 89 -10.83 -11.92 -2.64
N GLY A 90 -11.01 -10.59 -2.72
CA GLY A 90 -12.26 -9.99 -3.21
C GLY A 90 -13.46 -10.23 -2.29
N VAL A 91 -13.22 -10.39 -0.98
CA VAL A 91 -14.23 -10.74 0.03
C VAL A 91 -15.28 -9.63 0.20
N LEU A 92 -14.87 -8.37 0.07
CA LEU A 92 -15.76 -7.22 0.22
C LEU A 92 -16.13 -6.61 -1.16
N PRO A 93 -17.42 -6.35 -1.44
CA PRO A 93 -17.89 -6.06 -2.80
C PRO A 93 -17.54 -4.66 -3.33
N ARG A 94 -17.26 -3.69 -2.46
CA ARG A 94 -17.04 -2.28 -2.85
C ARG A 94 -15.61 -1.78 -2.65
N THR A 95 -14.80 -2.49 -1.88
CA THR A 95 -13.42 -2.13 -1.60
C THR A 95 -12.59 -2.22 -2.88
N HIS A 96 -11.50 -1.44 -2.98
CA HIS A 96 -10.66 -1.51 -4.18
C HIS A 96 -9.90 -2.82 -4.25
N GLY A 97 -9.44 -3.34 -3.11
CA GLY A 97 -9.04 -4.73 -2.95
C GLY A 97 -9.28 -5.20 -1.51
N SER A 98 -9.50 -6.50 -1.34
CA SER A 98 -9.70 -7.10 -0.02
C SER A 98 -9.19 -8.53 0.02
N ALA A 99 -8.73 -8.95 1.19
CA ALA A 99 -8.34 -10.32 1.43
C ALA A 99 -8.65 -10.73 2.88
N VAL A 100 -8.99 -12.00 3.06
CA VAL A 100 -8.99 -12.65 4.37
C VAL A 100 -7.87 -13.68 4.35
N PHE A 101 -6.88 -13.47 5.21
CA PHE A 101 -5.79 -14.42 5.43
C PHE A 101 -5.97 -15.06 6.80
N THR A 102 -6.08 -16.39 6.83
CA THR A 102 -6.21 -17.17 8.07
C THR A 102 -5.05 -18.15 8.16
N ARG A 103 -4.39 -18.21 9.32
CA ARG A 103 -3.35 -19.21 9.64
C ARG A 103 -3.60 -19.76 11.04
N GLY A 104 -4.13 -20.98 11.12
CA GLY A 104 -4.70 -21.52 12.36
C GLY A 104 -5.76 -20.57 12.92
N GLU A 105 -5.67 -20.26 14.22
CA GLU A 105 -6.56 -19.31 14.92
C GLU A 105 -6.02 -17.85 14.88
N THR A 106 -5.33 -17.48 13.80
CA THR A 106 -4.95 -16.09 13.52
C THR A 106 -5.54 -15.68 12.18
N GLN A 107 -6.42 -14.68 12.19
CA GLN A 107 -7.13 -14.21 11.00
C GLN A 107 -7.02 -12.69 10.87
N ALA A 108 -6.70 -12.23 9.67
CA ALA A 108 -6.67 -10.82 9.31
C ALA A 108 -7.56 -10.56 8.09
N LEU A 109 -8.54 -9.67 8.24
CA LEU A 109 -9.26 -9.05 7.14
C LEU A 109 -8.48 -7.80 6.73
N VAL A 110 -7.93 -7.80 5.53
CA VAL A 110 -7.11 -6.71 5.02
C VAL A 110 -7.77 -6.06 3.83
N VAL A 111 -7.89 -4.74 3.88
CA VAL A 111 -8.53 -3.92 2.85
C VAL A 111 -7.55 -2.91 2.29
N THR A 112 -7.45 -2.86 0.97
CA THR A 112 -6.68 -1.85 0.23
C THR A 112 -7.62 -0.82 -0.37
N THR A 113 -7.30 0.45 -0.13
CA THR A 113 -7.95 1.61 -0.73
C THR A 113 -6.92 2.42 -1.52
N LEU A 114 -7.33 2.86 -2.70
CA LEU A 114 -6.54 3.67 -3.63
C LEU A 114 -7.09 5.09 -3.64
N GLY A 115 -6.22 6.08 -3.56
CA GLY A 115 -6.55 7.50 -3.51
C GLY A 115 -5.64 8.34 -4.40
N THR A 116 -5.89 9.65 -4.39
CA THR A 116 -5.14 10.66 -5.16
C THR A 116 -4.03 11.28 -4.30
N ALA A 117 -3.22 12.18 -4.87
CA ALA A 117 -2.17 12.88 -4.14
C ALA A 117 -2.72 13.68 -2.93
N SER A 118 -3.96 14.20 -3.05
CA SER A 118 -4.67 14.84 -1.93
C SER A 118 -4.88 13.94 -0.70
N ASP A 119 -4.84 12.63 -0.87
CA ASP A 119 -5.12 11.65 0.17
C ASP A 119 -3.82 11.17 0.86
N GLU A 120 -2.65 11.68 0.43
CA GLU A 120 -1.38 11.40 1.10
C GLU A 120 -1.37 11.97 2.52
N GLN A 121 -0.79 11.21 3.45
CA GLN A 121 -0.63 11.69 4.81
C GLN A 121 0.56 12.65 4.88
N ARG A 122 0.29 13.93 5.21
CA ARG A 122 1.33 14.89 5.58
C ARG A 122 1.85 14.58 6.98
N VAL A 123 3.16 14.42 7.10
CA VAL A 123 3.85 14.13 8.35
C VAL A 123 4.78 15.29 8.66
N ASP A 124 4.40 16.06 9.69
CA ASP A 124 5.27 17.07 10.29
C ASP A 124 6.15 16.39 11.35
N SER A 125 7.45 16.30 11.07
CA SER A 125 8.43 15.60 11.89
C SER A 125 9.59 16.53 12.25
N LEU A 126 10.37 16.15 13.25
CA LEU A 126 11.57 16.91 13.65
C LEU A 126 12.58 17.08 12.51
N THR A 127 12.60 16.17 11.53
CA THR A 127 13.49 16.21 10.37
C THR A 127 12.92 17.02 9.20
N GLY A 128 11.70 17.56 9.33
CA GLY A 128 10.98 18.31 8.31
C GLY A 128 9.65 17.69 7.93
N GLU A 129 8.89 18.44 7.13
CA GLU A 129 7.63 17.98 6.55
C GLU A 129 7.90 17.03 5.37
N HIS A 130 7.19 15.91 5.34
CA HIS A 130 7.15 15.00 4.19
C HIS A 130 5.74 14.43 4.01
N SER A 131 5.43 13.93 2.82
CA SER A 131 4.19 13.22 2.55
C SER A 131 4.42 11.72 2.48
N LYS A 132 3.37 10.96 2.81
CA LYS A 132 3.39 9.51 2.86
C LYS A 132 2.31 8.95 1.94
N ARG A 133 2.77 8.42 0.81
CA ARG A 133 1.92 7.79 -0.24
C ARG A 133 1.43 6.40 0.13
N PHE A 134 2.22 5.64 0.89
CA PHE A 134 1.91 4.26 1.29
C PHE A 134 1.68 4.21 2.80
N MET A 135 0.48 3.82 3.22
CA MET A 135 0.07 3.81 4.63
C MET A 135 -0.49 2.45 5.00
N LEU A 136 -0.06 1.90 6.14
CA LEU A 136 -0.69 0.72 6.72
C LEU A 136 -1.19 1.03 8.12
N HIS A 137 -2.50 0.86 8.32
CA HIS A 137 -3.14 0.91 9.62
C HIS A 137 -3.45 -0.52 10.07
N TYR A 138 -3.10 -0.81 11.31
CA TYR A 138 -3.31 -2.11 11.93
C TYR A 138 -4.20 -1.91 13.15
N ASN A 139 -5.27 -2.69 13.25
CA ASN A 139 -6.26 -2.63 14.32
C ASN A 139 -6.38 -3.99 14.99
N PHE A 140 -6.38 -3.99 16.33
CA PHE A 140 -6.49 -5.20 17.13
C PHE A 140 -7.70 -5.10 18.07
N PRO A 141 -8.91 -5.38 17.55
CA PRO A 141 -10.11 -5.28 18.35
C PRO A 141 -10.12 -6.34 19.47
N PRO A 142 -10.68 -6.04 20.66
CA PRO A 142 -10.66 -6.95 21.81
C PRO A 142 -11.29 -8.33 21.57
N PHE A 143 -12.32 -8.38 20.70
CA PHE A 143 -12.97 -9.65 20.38
C PHE A 143 -12.03 -10.64 19.67
N SER A 144 -10.93 -10.17 19.06
CA SER A 144 -9.97 -11.04 18.37
C SER A 144 -9.24 -12.03 19.29
N VAL A 145 -9.26 -11.76 20.59
CA VAL A 145 -8.76 -12.65 21.64
C VAL A 145 -9.88 -13.16 22.56
N GLY A 146 -11.14 -12.92 22.21
CA GLY A 146 -12.31 -13.30 23.01
C GLY A 146 -12.58 -12.38 24.21
N GLU A 147 -12.00 -11.18 24.25
CA GLU A 147 -12.16 -10.26 25.38
C GLU A 147 -13.19 -9.15 25.08
N ALA A 148 -13.94 -8.75 26.10
CA ALA A 148 -14.83 -7.59 26.03
C ALA A 148 -14.14 -6.36 26.65
N ARG A 149 -13.59 -5.46 25.82
CA ARG A 149 -12.99 -4.19 26.26
C ARG A 149 -13.53 -3.02 25.41
N PRO A 150 -13.56 -1.78 25.94
CA PRO A 150 -13.95 -0.62 25.16
C PRO A 150 -13.00 -0.36 23.99
N MET A 151 -13.53 -0.05 22.82
CA MET A 151 -12.74 0.42 21.68
C MET A 151 -12.10 1.77 22.02
N ARG A 152 -10.77 1.85 21.88
CA ARG A 152 -9.97 3.06 22.12
C ARG A 152 -9.12 3.36 20.89
N ASN A 153 -8.44 4.52 20.91
CA ASN A 153 -7.46 4.86 19.89
C ASN A 153 -6.33 3.81 19.85
N PRO A 154 -5.68 3.61 18.68
CA PRO A 154 -4.61 2.65 18.54
C PRO A 154 -3.47 2.85 19.55
N GLY A 155 -3.09 1.78 20.24
CA GLY A 155 -1.98 1.74 21.19
C GLY A 155 -0.62 1.61 20.51
N ARG A 156 0.45 1.66 21.31
CA ARG A 156 1.84 1.54 20.82
C ARG A 156 2.09 0.23 20.07
N ARG A 157 1.51 -0.89 20.53
CA ARG A 157 1.70 -2.21 19.90
C ARG A 157 1.05 -2.27 18.53
N GLU A 158 -0.16 -1.72 18.38
CA GLU A 158 -0.87 -1.65 17.11
C GLU A 158 -0.11 -0.80 16.08
N ILE A 159 0.37 0.38 16.50
CA ILE A 159 1.22 1.23 15.66
C ILE A 159 2.53 0.52 15.29
N GLY A 160 3.17 -0.16 16.25
CA GLY A 160 4.41 -0.91 16.02
C GLY A 160 4.24 -2.07 15.04
N HIS A 161 3.17 -2.86 15.19
CA HIS A 161 2.83 -3.94 14.26
C HIS A 161 2.49 -3.40 12.87
N GLY A 162 1.70 -2.32 12.80
CA GLY A 162 1.39 -1.64 11.55
C GLY A 162 2.65 -1.16 10.83
N THR A 163 3.57 -0.52 11.57
CA THR A 163 4.85 -0.05 11.04
C THR A 163 5.73 -1.19 10.52
N LEU A 164 5.78 -2.32 11.23
CA LEU A 164 6.52 -3.50 10.77
C LEU A 164 5.95 -4.03 9.43
N ALA A 165 4.63 -4.20 9.36
CA ALA A 165 3.99 -4.67 8.15
C ALA A 165 4.13 -3.68 6.99
N GLU A 166 4.04 -2.38 7.28
CA GLU A 166 4.24 -1.32 6.29
C GLU A 166 5.66 -1.32 5.72
N ARG A 167 6.69 -1.48 6.58
CA ARG A 167 8.08 -1.60 6.13
C ARG A 167 8.29 -2.82 5.25
N ALA A 168 7.68 -3.94 5.60
CA ALA A 168 7.77 -5.17 4.82
C ALA A 168 7.18 -5.03 3.41
N LEU A 169 6.03 -4.36 3.28
CA LEU A 169 5.32 -4.20 2.00
C LEU A 169 5.86 -3.03 1.17
N SER A 170 6.38 -1.98 1.81
CA SER A 170 7.01 -0.84 1.13
C SER A 170 8.17 -1.25 0.22
N ALA A 171 8.88 -2.33 0.56
CA ALA A 171 10.01 -2.84 -0.21
C ALA A 171 9.65 -3.36 -1.62
N VAL A 172 8.38 -3.68 -1.86
CA VAL A 172 7.88 -4.19 -3.15
C VAL A 172 6.90 -3.24 -3.83
N GLN A 173 6.74 -2.02 -3.30
CA GLN A 173 5.82 -1.04 -3.89
C GLN A 173 6.35 -0.51 -5.22
N PRO A 174 5.48 -0.34 -6.23
CA PRO A 174 5.86 0.30 -7.49
C PRO A 174 6.23 1.78 -7.28
N PRO A 175 7.07 2.35 -8.15
CA PRO A 175 7.36 3.78 -8.16
C PRO A 175 6.10 4.58 -8.53
N ALA A 176 6.03 5.84 -8.07
CA ALA A 176 4.88 6.72 -8.32
C ALA A 176 4.61 6.96 -9.81
N THR A 177 5.64 6.87 -10.64
CA THR A 177 5.56 7.04 -12.10
C THR A 177 4.83 5.89 -12.78
N GLU A 178 4.88 4.69 -12.21
CA GLU A 178 4.21 3.50 -12.74
C GLU A 178 2.83 3.32 -12.12
N PHE A 179 2.71 3.60 -10.82
CA PHE A 179 1.45 3.50 -10.10
C PHE A 179 1.21 4.79 -9.29
N PRO A 180 0.57 5.80 -9.90
CA PRO A 180 0.43 7.16 -9.34
C PRO A 180 -0.70 7.25 -8.30
N TYR A 181 -0.81 6.25 -7.43
CA TYR A 181 -1.85 6.14 -6.43
C TYR A 181 -1.28 6.29 -5.03
N THR A 182 -2.04 6.99 -4.19
CA THR A 182 -1.93 6.84 -2.74
C THR A 182 -2.55 5.52 -2.34
N VAL A 183 -1.85 4.72 -1.53
CA VAL A 183 -2.28 3.39 -1.14
C VAL A 183 -2.43 3.35 0.37
N ARG A 184 -3.65 3.05 0.83
CA ARG A 184 -3.96 2.81 2.24
C ARG A 184 -4.37 1.36 2.43
N ILE A 185 -3.66 0.68 3.31
CA ILE A 185 -4.01 -0.65 3.79
C ILE A 185 -4.59 -0.51 5.20
N VAL A 186 -5.69 -1.20 5.47
CA VAL A 186 -6.22 -1.39 6.82
C VAL A 186 -6.28 -2.89 7.10
N SER A 187 -5.56 -3.34 8.12
CA SER A 187 -5.58 -4.72 8.60
C SER A 187 -6.39 -4.79 9.89
N GLU A 188 -7.55 -5.44 9.81
CA GLU A 188 -8.44 -5.73 10.93
C GLU A 188 -8.20 -7.17 11.40
N ILE A 189 -7.68 -7.33 12.61
CA ILE A 189 -7.46 -8.66 13.17
C ILE A 189 -8.77 -9.21 13.72
N LEU A 190 -9.24 -10.31 13.13
CA LEU A 190 -10.49 -10.95 13.51
C LEU A 190 -10.27 -12.04 14.56
N GLU A 191 -9.13 -12.73 14.50
CA GLU A 191 -8.71 -13.76 15.43
C GLU A 191 -7.20 -13.65 15.66
N SER A 192 -6.73 -13.93 16.88
CA SER A 192 -5.30 -13.91 17.18
C SER A 192 -4.87 -15.00 18.16
N ASN A 193 -4.11 -15.96 17.62
CA ASN A 193 -3.37 -16.95 18.41
C ASN A 193 -1.92 -17.12 17.92
N GLY A 194 -1.33 -16.08 17.33
CA GLY A 194 0.06 -16.10 16.89
C GLY A 194 0.32 -15.11 15.77
N SER A 195 1.17 -14.13 16.07
CA SER A 195 1.67 -13.10 15.15
C SER A 195 0.72 -12.62 14.06
N SER A 196 -0.33 -11.93 14.48
CA SER A 196 -1.26 -11.21 13.62
C SER A 196 -0.59 -10.12 12.75
N SER A 197 0.60 -9.62 13.15
CA SER A 197 1.40 -8.71 12.33
C SER A 197 1.91 -9.39 11.05
N MET A 198 2.28 -10.66 11.11
CA MET A 198 2.69 -11.43 9.92
C MET A 198 1.49 -11.81 9.05
N ALA A 199 0.35 -12.12 9.67
CA ALA A 199 -0.91 -12.29 8.94
C ALA A 199 -1.31 -11.01 8.18
N SER A 200 -1.04 -9.83 8.77
CA SER A 200 -1.29 -8.53 8.12
C SER A 200 -0.40 -8.31 6.90
N VAL A 201 0.85 -8.79 6.91
CA VAL A 201 1.73 -8.74 5.74
C VAL A 201 1.21 -9.65 4.63
N CYS A 202 0.85 -10.90 4.96
CA CYS A 202 0.32 -11.85 3.98
C CYS A 202 -1.02 -11.37 3.38
N GLY A 203 -1.97 -10.97 4.23
CA GLY A 203 -3.24 -10.41 3.78
C GLY A 203 -3.08 -9.09 3.03
N GLY A 204 -2.13 -8.24 3.45
CA GLY A 204 -1.80 -6.99 2.75
C GLY A 204 -1.25 -7.22 1.35
N THR A 205 -0.36 -8.20 1.17
CA THR A 205 0.10 -8.62 -0.17
C THR A 205 -1.07 -9.02 -1.05
N LEU A 206 -1.96 -9.91 -0.56
CA LEU A 206 -3.13 -10.37 -1.30
C LEU A 206 -4.10 -9.22 -1.63
N ALA A 207 -4.38 -8.34 -0.67
CA ALA A 207 -5.28 -7.21 -0.86
C ALA A 207 -4.70 -6.16 -1.84
N LEU A 208 -3.37 -5.96 -1.85
CA LEU A 208 -2.69 -5.12 -2.86
C LEU A 208 -2.82 -5.72 -4.26
N MET A 209 -2.56 -7.02 -4.39
CA MET A 209 -2.68 -7.73 -5.67
C MET A 209 -4.13 -7.73 -6.17
N ASP A 210 -5.10 -7.95 -5.28
CA ASP A 210 -6.53 -7.88 -5.58
C ASP A 210 -6.97 -6.47 -5.99
N ALA A 211 -6.37 -5.43 -5.42
CA ALA A 211 -6.59 -4.03 -5.82
C ALA A 211 -5.96 -3.64 -7.17
N GLY A 212 -5.20 -4.53 -7.79
CA GLY A 212 -4.48 -4.28 -9.04
C GLY A 212 -3.22 -3.44 -8.86
N VAL A 213 -2.65 -3.40 -7.65
CA VAL A 213 -1.36 -2.75 -7.41
C VAL A 213 -0.24 -3.62 -8.01
N PRO A 214 0.59 -3.12 -8.94
CA PRO A 214 1.65 -3.87 -9.58
C PRO A 214 2.87 -3.99 -8.64
N ILE A 215 2.73 -4.75 -7.56
CA ILE A 215 3.86 -5.06 -6.66
C ILE A 215 4.90 -5.89 -7.40
N THR A 216 6.19 -5.67 -7.11
CA THR A 216 7.30 -6.35 -7.81
C THR A 216 7.34 -7.85 -7.52
N ALA A 217 6.96 -8.26 -6.32
CA ALA A 217 6.84 -9.66 -5.91
C ALA A 217 5.93 -9.82 -4.68
N PRO A 218 5.24 -10.96 -4.51
CA PRO A 218 4.46 -11.22 -3.30
C PRO A 218 5.36 -11.38 -2.07
N VAL A 219 4.92 -10.82 -0.94
CA VAL A 219 5.65 -10.86 0.34
C VAL A 219 4.85 -11.69 1.35
N ALA A 220 5.51 -12.65 1.99
CA ALA A 220 4.95 -13.44 3.09
C ALA A 220 5.72 -13.17 4.40
N GLY A 221 5.05 -13.40 5.53
CA GLY A 221 5.60 -13.23 6.87
C GLY A 221 5.45 -14.47 7.74
N ILE A 222 6.48 -14.79 8.53
CA ILE A 222 6.45 -15.86 9.53
C ILE A 222 6.96 -15.36 10.87
N ALA A 223 6.38 -15.86 11.95
CA ALA A 223 6.87 -15.65 13.31
C ALA A 223 7.56 -16.91 13.80
N MET A 224 8.69 -16.70 14.44
CA MET A 224 9.60 -17.74 14.85
C MET A 224 9.92 -17.56 16.32
N GLY A 225 10.09 -18.67 17.03
CA GLY A 225 10.49 -18.67 18.43
C GLY A 225 11.72 -19.51 18.64
N LEU A 226 12.35 -19.29 19.79
CA LEU A 226 13.49 -20.08 20.24
C LEU A 226 13.35 -20.35 21.73
N ILE A 227 13.57 -21.61 22.11
CA ILE A 227 13.66 -22.04 23.50
C ILE A 227 15.06 -22.64 23.71
N LYS A 228 15.73 -22.21 24.77
CA LYS A 228 17.06 -22.65 25.18
C LYS A 228 17.05 -23.08 26.64
N GLU A 229 17.46 -24.33 26.87
CA GLU A 229 17.67 -24.90 28.20
C GLU A 229 19.10 -25.44 28.30
N GLY A 230 19.94 -24.78 29.10
CA GLY A 230 21.38 -25.07 29.12
C GLY A 230 22.02 -24.86 27.73
N GLU A 231 22.56 -25.93 27.15
CA GLU A 231 23.15 -25.94 25.80
C GLU A 231 22.14 -26.39 24.72
N GLU A 232 20.98 -26.93 25.10
CA GLU A 232 19.98 -27.37 24.15
C GLU A 232 19.15 -26.20 23.62
N VAL A 233 18.96 -26.18 22.30
CA VAL A 233 18.20 -25.14 21.60
C VAL A 233 17.15 -25.81 20.72
N ARG A 234 15.93 -25.27 20.72
CA ARG A 234 14.85 -25.63 19.80
C ARG A 234 14.32 -24.38 19.11
N ILE A 235 14.17 -24.44 17.79
CA ILE A 235 13.65 -23.35 16.96
C ILE A 235 12.24 -23.73 16.53
N LEU A 236 11.28 -22.84 16.79
CA LEU A 236 9.86 -23.03 16.53
C LEU A 236 9.43 -22.20 15.32
N SER A 237 8.81 -22.85 14.35
CA SER A 237 8.13 -22.20 13.22
C SER A 237 6.69 -21.88 13.58
N ASP A 238 6.24 -20.71 13.13
CA ASP A 238 4.85 -20.27 13.23
C ASP A 238 4.31 -20.38 14.67
N ILE A 239 4.92 -19.59 15.55
CA ILE A 239 4.67 -19.65 16.98
C ILE A 239 3.25 -19.22 17.37
N LEU A 240 2.76 -19.86 18.44
CA LEU A 240 1.53 -19.50 19.14
C LEU A 240 1.76 -18.35 20.13
N GLY A 241 0.68 -17.77 20.65
CA GLY A 241 0.78 -16.77 21.72
C GLY A 241 1.46 -17.31 22.99
N ASP A 242 1.16 -18.55 23.35
CA ASP A 242 1.76 -19.23 24.51
C ASP A 242 3.28 -19.41 24.31
N GLU A 243 3.70 -19.80 23.12
CA GLU A 243 5.11 -20.02 22.77
C GLU A 243 5.92 -18.70 22.69
N ASP A 244 5.28 -17.59 22.30
CA ASP A 244 5.88 -16.25 22.31
C ASP A 244 6.13 -15.76 23.75
N HIS A 245 5.15 -15.97 24.63
CA HIS A 245 5.26 -15.60 26.03
C HIS A 245 6.42 -16.34 26.72
N LEU A 246 6.52 -17.64 26.46
CA LEU A 246 7.47 -18.56 27.11
C LEU A 246 8.83 -18.65 26.41
N GLY A 247 8.93 -18.23 25.16
CA GLY A 247 10.15 -18.30 24.36
C GLY A 247 11.21 -17.32 24.85
N ASP A 248 12.48 -17.72 24.67
CA ASP A 248 13.66 -16.92 25.04
C ASP A 248 14.02 -15.87 23.97
N MET A 249 13.50 -16.05 22.77
CA MET A 249 13.60 -15.10 21.67
C MET A 249 12.42 -15.31 20.73
N ASP A 250 11.80 -14.21 20.33
CA ASP A 250 10.83 -14.19 19.23
C ASP A 250 11.36 -13.31 18.09
N PHE A 251 11.14 -13.75 16.87
CA PHE A 251 11.49 -12.95 15.71
C PHE A 251 10.53 -13.15 14.56
N LYS A 252 10.38 -12.09 13.78
CA LYS A 252 9.42 -11.98 12.69
C LYS A 252 10.20 -11.70 11.42
N VAL A 253 10.05 -12.59 10.44
CA VAL A 253 10.76 -12.52 9.17
C VAL A 253 9.75 -12.36 8.06
N THR A 254 9.92 -11.33 7.25
CA THR A 254 9.10 -11.06 6.06
C THR A 254 9.98 -11.03 4.83
N GLY A 255 9.42 -11.37 3.67
CA GLY A 255 10.19 -11.35 2.44
C GLY A 255 9.51 -12.02 1.27
N THR A 256 10.17 -11.90 0.12
CA THR A 256 9.81 -12.54 -1.13
C THR A 256 10.53 -13.90 -1.23
N THR A 257 10.44 -14.54 -2.40
CA THR A 257 11.26 -15.70 -2.75
C THR A 257 12.75 -15.36 -2.87
N GLU A 258 13.08 -14.11 -3.22
CA GLU A 258 14.44 -13.64 -3.48
C GLU A 258 15.17 -13.12 -2.23
N GLY A 259 14.43 -12.54 -1.27
CA GLY A 259 15.08 -11.85 -0.15
C GLY A 259 14.15 -11.53 1.01
N ILE A 260 14.75 -10.98 2.06
CA ILE A 260 14.05 -10.49 3.26
C ILE A 260 13.69 -9.01 3.04
N THR A 261 12.46 -8.62 3.32
CA THR A 261 12.00 -7.22 3.22
C THR A 261 12.00 -6.52 4.59
N ALA A 262 11.68 -7.24 5.66
CA ALA A 262 11.84 -6.76 7.03
C ALA A 262 12.13 -7.92 8.00
N LEU A 263 12.91 -7.60 9.04
CA LEU A 263 13.27 -8.49 10.14
C LEU A 263 13.09 -7.73 11.46
N GLN A 264 12.33 -8.30 12.38
CA GLN A 264 12.23 -7.84 13.76
C GLN A 264 12.65 -8.97 14.70
N MET A 265 13.46 -8.67 15.71
CA MET A 265 13.92 -9.64 16.70
C MET A 265 13.79 -9.04 18.09
N ASP A 266 13.27 -9.82 19.03
CA ASP A 266 13.30 -9.53 20.45
C ASP A 266 13.98 -10.71 21.17
N ILE A 267 15.06 -10.42 21.88
CA ILE A 267 15.92 -11.43 22.52
C ILE A 267 15.87 -11.20 24.02
N LYS A 268 15.35 -12.18 24.77
CA LYS A 268 15.19 -12.11 26.22
C LYS A 268 16.40 -12.66 26.99
N ILE A 269 17.27 -13.44 26.32
CA ILE A 269 18.44 -14.11 26.94
C ILE A 269 19.77 -13.79 26.26
N SER A 270 20.87 -14.07 26.96
CA SER A 270 22.20 -14.10 26.36
C SER A 270 22.52 -15.48 25.76
N GLY A 271 23.56 -15.55 24.93
CA GLY A 271 24.05 -16.84 24.39
C GLY A 271 23.40 -17.30 23.08
N VAL A 272 22.68 -16.42 22.38
CA VAL A 272 22.25 -16.69 21.00
C VAL A 272 23.45 -16.51 20.06
N THR A 273 24.01 -17.62 19.59
CA THR A 273 25.18 -17.60 18.70
C THR A 273 24.79 -17.28 17.25
N ARG A 274 25.78 -16.85 16.45
CA ARG A 274 25.59 -16.64 15.00
C ARG A 274 25.10 -17.91 14.29
N GLU A 275 25.52 -19.08 14.77
CA GLU A 275 25.13 -20.36 14.19
C GLU A 275 23.65 -20.66 14.41
N ILE A 276 23.18 -20.45 15.64
CA ILE A 276 21.77 -20.57 15.99
C ILE A 276 20.92 -19.62 15.15
N MET A 277 21.35 -18.35 15.04
CA MET A 277 20.67 -17.36 14.19
C MET A 277 20.60 -17.79 12.72
N ARG A 278 21.67 -18.37 12.20
CA ARG A 278 21.73 -18.87 10.83
C ARG A 278 20.70 -19.97 10.62
N GLN A 279 20.67 -20.97 11.49
CA GLN A 279 19.69 -22.06 11.44
C GLN A 279 18.26 -21.53 11.53
N ALA A 280 18.00 -20.60 12.45
CA ALA A 280 16.70 -20.01 12.67
C ALA A 280 16.20 -19.23 11.44
N LEU A 281 17.07 -18.48 10.76
CA LEU A 281 16.72 -17.79 9.51
C LEU A 281 16.51 -18.74 8.33
N TYR A 282 17.24 -19.86 8.24
CA TYR A 282 16.98 -20.88 7.22
C TYR A 282 15.62 -21.55 7.42
N GLN A 283 15.30 -21.95 8.66
CA GLN A 283 13.98 -22.51 8.97
C GLN A 283 12.86 -21.49 8.71
N ALA A 284 13.08 -20.22 9.03
CA ALA A 284 12.15 -19.14 8.71
C ALA A 284 11.96 -18.94 7.21
N ARG A 285 13.02 -19.11 6.41
CA ARG A 285 12.94 -19.05 4.94
C ARG A 285 12.06 -20.17 4.40
N GLU A 286 12.31 -21.42 4.80
CA GLU A 286 11.50 -22.57 4.36
C GLU A 286 10.02 -22.35 4.71
N GLY A 287 9.76 -21.90 5.94
CA GLY A 287 8.40 -21.63 6.38
C GLY A 287 7.72 -20.47 5.65
N ARG A 288 8.46 -19.38 5.39
CA ARG A 288 7.98 -18.25 4.59
C ARG A 288 7.63 -18.68 3.17
N LEU A 289 8.46 -19.49 2.53
CA LEU A 289 8.21 -19.99 1.17
C LEU A 289 6.98 -20.89 1.13
N HIS A 290 6.76 -21.72 2.14
CA HIS A 290 5.52 -22.50 2.27
C HIS A 290 4.28 -21.59 2.33
N ILE A 291 4.28 -20.57 3.19
CA ILE A 291 3.18 -19.60 3.29
C ILE A 291 2.95 -18.87 1.95
N LEU A 292 4.03 -18.45 1.30
CA LEU A 292 3.96 -17.76 0.00
C LEU A 292 3.32 -18.66 -1.06
N ASN A 293 3.65 -19.95 -1.09
CA ASN A 293 3.02 -20.91 -2.01
C ASN A 293 1.51 -21.05 -1.77
N GLU A 294 1.06 -21.07 -0.50
CA GLU A 294 -0.38 -21.08 -0.20
C GLU A 294 -1.08 -19.77 -0.62
N MET A 295 -0.41 -18.63 -0.51
CA MET A 295 -0.93 -17.35 -1.00
C MET A 295 -1.05 -17.32 -2.53
N VAL A 296 -0.03 -17.80 -3.25
CA VAL A 296 -0.01 -17.86 -4.73
C VAL A 296 -1.15 -18.74 -5.27
N ARG A 297 -1.56 -19.78 -4.54
CA ARG A 297 -2.74 -20.59 -4.90
C ARG A 297 -4.04 -19.81 -4.88
N ALA A 298 -4.17 -18.79 -4.03
CA ALA A 298 -5.36 -17.94 -3.96
C ALA A 298 -5.33 -16.81 -4.99
N LEU A 299 -4.17 -16.22 -5.23
CA LEU A 299 -3.97 -15.20 -6.26
C LEU A 299 -2.52 -15.22 -6.77
N GLU A 300 -2.34 -15.71 -8.01
CA GLU A 300 -1.01 -15.94 -8.58
C GLU A 300 -0.27 -14.63 -8.91
N ALA A 301 -0.98 -13.64 -9.43
CA ALA A 301 -0.43 -12.36 -9.86
C ALA A 301 -1.40 -11.21 -9.53
N PRO A 302 -0.91 -9.95 -9.44
CA PRO A 302 -1.77 -8.79 -9.32
C PRO A 302 -2.83 -8.75 -10.43
N ARG A 303 -4.03 -8.27 -10.12
CA ARG A 303 -5.04 -8.00 -11.15
C ARG A 303 -4.53 -6.95 -12.13
N THR A 304 -4.84 -7.11 -13.41
CA THR A 304 -4.40 -6.18 -14.47
C THR A 304 -5.19 -4.87 -14.49
N VAL A 305 -6.34 -4.82 -13.82
CA VAL A 305 -7.22 -3.65 -13.79
C VAL A 305 -7.57 -3.34 -12.34
N VAL A 306 -7.48 -2.07 -11.98
CA VAL A 306 -7.97 -1.56 -10.69
C VAL A 306 -9.50 -1.64 -10.62
N ALA A 307 -10.07 -1.75 -9.42
CA ALA A 307 -11.51 -1.81 -9.24
C ALA A 307 -12.22 -0.61 -9.87
N ALA A 308 -13.43 -0.81 -10.41
CA ALA A 308 -14.22 0.26 -11.02
C ALA A 308 -14.62 1.37 -10.02
N SER A 309 -14.63 1.07 -8.72
CA SER A 309 -14.84 2.05 -7.65
C SER A 309 -13.60 2.88 -7.33
N ALA A 310 -12.41 2.47 -7.77
CA ALA A 310 -11.18 3.23 -7.59
C ALA A 310 -11.10 4.40 -8.57
N PRO A 311 -10.49 5.54 -8.18
CA PRO A 311 -10.27 6.63 -9.10
C PRO A 311 -9.35 6.15 -10.25
N ARG A 312 -9.64 6.56 -11.48
CA ARG A 312 -8.72 6.39 -12.60
C ARG A 312 -7.78 7.58 -12.63
N ILE A 313 -6.49 7.32 -12.63
CA ILE A 313 -5.46 8.35 -12.65
C ILE A 313 -4.72 8.30 -13.98
N HIS A 314 -4.58 9.47 -14.62
CA HIS A 314 -3.75 9.65 -15.79
C HIS A 314 -2.64 10.64 -15.48
N LEU A 315 -1.40 10.23 -15.71
CA LEU A 315 -0.22 11.07 -15.56
C LEU A 315 0.18 11.61 -16.93
N ILE A 316 0.34 12.92 -17.06
CA ILE A 316 0.90 13.54 -18.27
C ILE A 316 2.10 14.40 -17.88
N LYS A 317 3.11 14.44 -18.76
CA LYS A 317 4.26 15.32 -18.60
C LYS A 317 4.07 16.54 -19.50
N VAL A 318 4.10 17.72 -18.91
CA VAL A 318 4.00 19.00 -19.60
C VAL A 318 5.30 19.78 -19.38
N ASN A 319 5.56 20.74 -20.27
CA ASN A 319 6.69 21.65 -20.09
C ASN A 319 6.48 22.48 -18.79
N PRO A 320 7.46 22.56 -17.87
CA PRO A 320 7.34 23.35 -16.64
C PRO A 320 6.90 24.81 -16.85
N ASP A 321 7.27 25.42 -17.98
CA ASP A 321 6.84 26.78 -18.32
C ASP A 321 5.32 26.92 -18.48
N LYS A 322 4.64 25.81 -18.80
CA LYS A 322 3.20 25.72 -19.04
C LYS A 322 2.36 25.44 -17.81
N ILE A 323 2.98 25.12 -16.68
CA ILE A 323 2.29 24.98 -15.40
C ILE A 323 1.48 26.24 -15.07
N ARG A 324 2.04 27.42 -15.37
CA ARG A 324 1.38 28.72 -15.15
C ARG A 324 0.09 28.87 -15.94
N ASP A 325 0.05 28.34 -17.17
CA ASP A 325 -1.12 28.42 -18.05
C ASP A 325 -2.23 27.47 -17.57
N ILE A 326 -1.86 26.29 -17.05
CA ILE A 326 -2.80 25.31 -16.47
C ILE A 326 -3.43 25.85 -15.18
N ILE A 327 -2.62 26.40 -14.27
CA ILE A 327 -3.10 26.93 -12.98
C ILE A 327 -3.90 28.22 -13.22
N GLY A 328 -3.39 29.10 -14.09
CA GLY A 328 -3.94 30.43 -14.34
C GLY A 328 -3.77 31.39 -13.16
N PRO A 329 -4.14 32.68 -13.32
CA PRO A 329 -3.98 33.69 -12.28
C PRO A 329 -4.79 33.34 -11.03
N GLY A 330 -4.09 33.10 -9.92
CA GLY A 330 -4.70 32.73 -8.63
C GLY A 330 -5.38 31.35 -8.61
N GLY A 331 -5.02 30.45 -9.53
CA GLY A 331 -5.64 29.12 -9.61
C GLY A 331 -7.02 29.10 -10.24
N LYS A 332 -7.45 30.18 -10.91
CA LYS A 332 -8.80 30.27 -11.50
C LYS A 332 -9.02 29.26 -12.61
N MET A 333 -8.02 29.01 -13.46
CA MET A 333 -8.15 28.14 -14.62
C MET A 333 -8.31 26.68 -14.18
N ILE A 334 -7.39 26.20 -13.33
CA ILE A 334 -7.47 24.84 -12.79
C ILE A 334 -8.78 24.60 -12.02
N ARG A 335 -9.26 25.59 -11.26
CA ARG A 335 -10.56 25.49 -10.56
C ARG A 335 -11.75 25.38 -11.52
N SER A 336 -11.77 26.15 -12.61
CA SER A 336 -12.82 26.04 -13.64
C SER A 336 -12.78 24.67 -14.33
N ILE A 337 -11.60 24.13 -14.63
CA ILE A 337 -11.48 22.78 -15.21
C ILE A 337 -12.01 21.74 -14.23
N VAL A 338 -11.64 21.81 -12.95
CA VAL A 338 -12.12 20.91 -11.90
C VAL A 338 -13.64 21.01 -11.72
N GLU A 339 -14.20 22.22 -11.72
CA GLU A 339 -15.65 22.45 -11.55
C GLU A 339 -16.46 21.95 -12.75
N GLU A 340 -15.97 22.14 -13.97
CA GLU A 340 -16.66 21.71 -15.19
C GLU A 340 -16.55 20.20 -15.45
N THR A 341 -15.45 19.57 -15.04
CA THR A 341 -15.19 18.15 -15.32
C THR A 341 -15.47 17.25 -14.13
N GLY A 342 -15.45 17.76 -12.91
CA GLY A 342 -15.50 16.97 -11.68
C GLY A 342 -14.24 16.13 -11.42
N ALA A 343 -13.20 16.26 -12.25
CA ALA A 343 -11.92 15.58 -12.05
C ALA A 343 -11.07 16.33 -11.02
N LYS A 344 -10.28 15.59 -10.22
CA LYS A 344 -9.21 16.15 -9.39
C LYS A 344 -7.96 16.32 -10.25
N ILE A 345 -7.29 17.46 -10.14
CA ILE A 345 -6.08 17.78 -10.90
C ILE A 345 -5.03 18.28 -9.93
N ASP A 346 -3.92 17.55 -9.85
CA ASP A 346 -2.73 17.91 -9.07
C ASP A 346 -1.58 18.20 -10.04
N VAL A 347 -0.84 19.29 -9.81
CA VAL A 347 0.26 19.73 -10.68
C VAL A 347 1.53 19.88 -9.85
N GLU A 348 2.58 19.18 -10.26
CA GLU A 348 3.90 19.23 -9.64
C GLU A 348 4.80 20.25 -10.36
N ASP A 349 5.75 20.83 -9.61
CA ASP A 349 6.69 21.84 -10.10
C ASP A 349 7.61 21.32 -11.23
N ASP A 350 7.76 20.00 -11.34
CA ASP A 350 8.57 19.35 -12.36
C ASP A 350 7.83 19.20 -13.71
N GLY A 351 6.58 19.66 -13.81
CA GLY A 351 5.73 19.54 -15.00
C GLY A 351 4.92 18.25 -15.06
N THR A 352 4.84 17.48 -13.97
CA THR A 352 3.95 16.31 -13.89
C THR A 352 2.54 16.75 -13.52
N VAL A 353 1.55 16.41 -14.34
CA VAL A 353 0.14 16.69 -14.07
C VAL A 353 -0.59 15.37 -13.88
N CYS A 354 -1.20 15.22 -12.71
CA CYS A 354 -1.98 14.07 -12.29
C CYS A 354 -3.46 14.42 -12.39
N ILE A 355 -4.20 13.72 -13.25
CA ILE A 355 -5.63 13.92 -13.45
C ILE A 355 -6.34 12.67 -12.96
N ALA A 356 -7.27 12.82 -12.01
CA ALA A 356 -7.95 11.71 -11.38
C ALA A 356 -9.48 11.89 -11.41
N SER A 357 -10.19 10.84 -11.83
CA SER A 357 -11.67 10.82 -11.79
C SER A 357 -12.20 9.40 -11.63
N PRO A 358 -13.33 9.18 -10.92
CA PRO A 358 -14.01 7.89 -10.92
C PRO A 358 -14.60 7.54 -12.30
N ASP A 359 -14.96 8.56 -13.09
CA ASP A 359 -15.61 8.39 -14.40
C ASP A 359 -14.62 8.58 -15.55
N THR A 360 -14.66 7.68 -16.52
CA THR A 360 -13.74 7.76 -17.69
C THR A 360 -14.05 8.97 -18.57
N GLU A 361 -15.34 9.32 -18.73
CA GLU A 361 -15.75 10.49 -19.52
C GLU A 361 -15.24 11.81 -18.93
N SER A 362 -15.31 11.96 -17.61
CA SER A 362 -14.81 13.12 -16.88
C SER A 362 -13.29 13.24 -16.99
N LEU A 363 -12.57 12.11 -16.92
CA LEU A 363 -11.13 12.05 -17.11
C LEU A 363 -10.71 12.50 -18.52
N GLU A 364 -11.37 12.00 -19.57
CA GLU A 364 -11.08 12.36 -20.96
C GLU A 364 -11.37 13.84 -21.24
N LYS A 365 -12.45 14.39 -20.69
CA LYS A 365 -12.76 15.83 -20.78
C LYS A 365 -11.67 16.70 -20.13
N ALA A 366 -11.18 16.30 -18.97
CA ALA A 366 -10.12 17.02 -18.26
C ALA A 366 -8.78 16.92 -19.02
N LEU A 367 -8.43 15.73 -19.51
CA LEU A 367 -7.27 15.52 -20.39
C LEU A 367 -7.31 16.42 -21.61
N SER A 368 -8.41 16.39 -22.37
CA SER A 368 -8.56 17.20 -23.60
C SER A 368 -8.44 18.70 -23.31
N LYS A 369 -8.99 19.18 -22.18
CA LYS A 369 -8.86 20.58 -21.77
C LYS A 369 -7.41 20.94 -21.46
N ILE A 370 -6.70 20.11 -20.68
CA ILE A 370 -5.30 20.37 -20.34
C ILE A 370 -4.42 20.31 -21.59
N GLU A 371 -4.61 19.29 -22.45
CA GLU A 371 -3.89 19.17 -23.72
C GLU A 371 -4.10 20.39 -24.62
N ARG A 372 -5.31 20.96 -24.68
CA ARG A 372 -5.56 22.19 -25.46
C ARG A 372 -4.83 23.41 -24.89
N ILE A 373 -4.67 23.50 -23.58
CA ILE A 373 -3.96 24.60 -22.91
C ILE A 373 -2.44 24.45 -23.09
N THR A 374 -1.95 23.21 -23.03
CA THR A 374 -0.52 22.89 -23.13
C THR A 374 -0.06 22.65 -24.56
N ALA A 375 -0.99 22.53 -25.50
CA ALA A 375 -0.72 22.31 -26.91
C ALA A 375 0.32 23.30 -27.43
N GLU A 376 1.36 22.78 -28.06
CA GLU A 376 2.38 23.57 -28.73
C GLU A 376 2.07 23.70 -30.22
N ALA A 377 2.39 24.88 -30.75
CA ALA A 377 2.32 25.13 -32.17
C ALA A 377 3.46 24.35 -32.84
N VAL A 378 3.12 23.27 -33.52
CA VAL A 378 4.09 22.42 -34.21
C VAL A 378 4.46 23.09 -35.53
N ILE A 379 5.75 23.29 -35.77
CA ILE A 379 6.24 23.84 -37.04
C ILE A 379 5.78 22.93 -38.18
N GLY A 380 5.14 23.52 -39.18
CA GLY A 380 4.59 22.84 -40.35
C GLY A 380 3.15 22.35 -40.19
N GLN A 381 2.53 22.43 -39.01
CA GLN A 381 1.13 22.05 -38.83
C GLN A 381 0.21 23.21 -39.23
N VAL A 382 -0.92 22.86 -39.86
CA VAL A 382 -1.99 23.79 -40.22
C VAL A 382 -3.03 23.84 -39.10
N TYR A 383 -3.39 25.03 -38.66
CA TYR A 383 -4.41 25.30 -37.65
C TYR A 383 -5.50 26.19 -38.22
N THR A 384 -6.73 26.03 -37.75
CA THR A 384 -7.79 27.04 -37.96
C THR A 384 -7.70 28.03 -36.81
N GLY A 385 -7.46 29.31 -37.11
CA GLY A 385 -7.29 30.34 -36.09
C GLY A 385 -8.16 31.56 -36.32
N LEU A 386 -8.50 32.24 -35.22
CA LEU A 386 -9.36 33.43 -35.21
C LEU A 386 -8.50 34.71 -35.30
N VAL A 387 -8.81 35.60 -36.24
CA VAL A 387 -8.13 36.89 -36.37
C VAL A 387 -8.53 37.80 -35.20
N LYS A 388 -7.64 37.99 -34.22
CA LYS A 388 -7.89 38.88 -33.08
C LYS A 388 -7.69 40.35 -33.40
N LYS A 389 -6.67 40.64 -34.21
CA LYS A 389 -6.26 42.02 -34.48
C LYS A 389 -5.59 42.17 -35.82
N VAL A 390 -6.00 43.18 -36.58
CA VAL A 390 -5.37 43.53 -37.85
C VAL A 390 -4.46 44.74 -37.66
N VAL A 391 -3.26 44.69 -38.25
CA VAL A 391 -2.29 45.80 -38.28
C VAL A 391 -1.80 46.03 -39.72
N ASP A 392 -1.20 47.18 -40.00
CA ASP A 392 -0.81 47.55 -41.37
C ASP A 392 0.17 46.57 -42.04
N PHE A 393 0.95 45.84 -41.24
CA PHE A 393 1.97 44.89 -41.71
C PHE A 393 1.57 43.41 -41.57
N GLY A 394 0.38 43.10 -41.06
CA GLY A 394 -0.07 41.71 -40.87
C GLY A 394 -1.33 41.55 -40.02
N ALA A 395 -1.68 40.31 -39.70
CA ALA A 395 -2.79 39.97 -38.82
C ALA A 395 -2.32 39.06 -37.68
N PHE A 396 -2.79 39.33 -36.47
CA PHE A 396 -2.61 38.46 -35.31
C PHE A 396 -3.75 37.46 -35.26
N VAL A 397 -3.39 36.18 -35.36
CA VAL A 397 -4.32 35.07 -35.43
C VAL A 397 -4.10 34.18 -34.20
N GLU A 398 -5.14 33.97 -33.42
CA GLU A 398 -5.12 33.01 -32.30
C GLU A 398 -5.29 31.60 -32.86
N ILE A 399 -4.24 30.78 -32.75
CA ILE A 399 -4.24 29.38 -33.24
C ILE A 399 -4.53 28.37 -32.13
N LEU A 400 -4.21 28.74 -30.88
CA LEU A 400 -4.42 27.96 -29.67
C LEU A 400 -4.77 28.94 -28.54
N PRO A 401 -5.52 28.52 -27.49
CA PRO A 401 -5.93 29.41 -26.41
C PRO A 401 -4.75 30.20 -25.81
N GLY A 402 -4.77 31.53 -25.95
CA GLY A 402 -3.72 32.42 -25.43
C GLY A 402 -2.42 32.45 -26.25
N ARG A 403 -2.39 31.83 -27.43
CA ARG A 403 -1.25 31.84 -28.36
C ARG A 403 -1.64 32.49 -29.69
N ASP A 404 -1.15 33.71 -29.86
CA ASP A 404 -1.32 34.48 -31.07
C ASP A 404 -0.06 34.33 -31.96
N GLY A 405 -0.27 34.07 -33.25
CA GLY A 405 0.78 34.12 -34.26
C GLY A 405 0.57 35.28 -35.22
N LEU A 406 1.66 35.79 -35.80
CA LEU A 406 1.60 36.87 -36.78
C LEU A 406 1.64 36.29 -38.19
N VAL A 407 0.60 36.56 -38.97
CA VAL A 407 0.62 36.40 -40.42
C VAL A 407 1.10 37.71 -41.03
N HIS A 408 2.30 37.73 -41.60
CA HIS A 408 2.82 38.92 -42.28
C HIS A 408 2.00 39.19 -43.57
N ILE A 409 1.89 40.45 -43.99
CA ILE A 409 1.10 40.82 -45.19
C ILE A 409 1.49 40.05 -46.46
N SER A 410 2.77 39.67 -46.58
CA SER A 410 3.30 38.89 -47.70
C SER A 410 2.96 37.39 -47.64
N GLN A 411 2.37 36.92 -46.54
CA GLN A 411 2.01 35.51 -46.29
C GLN A 411 0.48 35.33 -46.19
N LEU A 412 -0.31 36.39 -46.45
CA LEU A 412 -1.77 36.36 -46.45
C LEU A 412 -2.35 35.82 -47.76
N SER A 413 -1.74 36.11 -48.91
CA SER A 413 -2.26 35.71 -50.21
C SER A 413 -1.13 35.66 -51.25
N ASP A 414 -1.33 34.89 -52.32
CA ASP A 414 -0.44 34.84 -53.49
C ASP A 414 -0.44 36.13 -54.30
N GLU A 415 -1.53 36.90 -54.24
CA GLU A 415 -1.66 38.16 -54.96
C GLU A 415 -1.05 39.32 -54.17
N ARG A 416 -0.65 40.39 -54.87
CA ARG A 416 -0.06 41.57 -54.22
C ARG A 416 -1.11 42.36 -53.44
N VAL A 417 -1.25 42.02 -52.16
CA VAL A 417 -2.14 42.70 -51.22
C VAL A 417 -1.63 44.10 -50.90
N ARG A 418 -2.47 45.13 -51.08
CA ARG A 418 -2.15 46.53 -50.73
C ARG A 418 -2.47 46.87 -49.27
N ARG A 419 -3.52 46.28 -48.69
CA ARG A 419 -3.88 46.43 -47.27
C ARG A 419 -4.35 45.09 -46.72
N VAL A 420 -3.98 44.78 -45.48
CA VAL A 420 -4.36 43.53 -44.80
C VAL A 420 -5.88 43.37 -44.69
N THR A 421 -6.58 44.48 -44.48
CA THR A 421 -8.05 44.55 -44.40
C THR A 421 -8.77 44.12 -45.68
N ASP A 422 -8.07 44.06 -46.81
CA ASP A 422 -8.65 43.63 -48.07
C ASP A 422 -8.77 42.09 -48.14
N VAL A 423 -8.11 41.36 -47.23
CA VAL A 423 -8.04 39.88 -47.21
C VAL A 423 -8.63 39.29 -45.94
N VAL A 424 -8.42 39.93 -44.78
CA VAL A 424 -8.90 39.43 -43.49
C VAL A 424 -9.46 40.56 -42.63
N GLN A 425 -10.54 40.28 -41.91
CA GLN A 425 -11.15 41.17 -40.92
C GLN A 425 -10.96 40.63 -39.50
N GLU A 426 -11.05 41.52 -38.51
CA GLU A 426 -11.08 41.10 -37.12
C GLU A 426 -12.33 40.25 -36.86
N GLY A 427 -12.13 39.05 -36.31
CA GLY A 427 -13.18 38.06 -36.09
C GLY A 427 -13.29 36.98 -37.17
N ASP A 428 -12.50 37.04 -38.25
CA ASP A 428 -12.51 35.99 -39.27
C ASP A 428 -11.76 34.72 -38.81
N GLU A 429 -12.28 33.54 -39.17
CA GLU A 429 -11.58 32.27 -39.02
C GLU A 429 -10.80 31.94 -40.29
N ILE A 430 -9.47 31.82 -40.19
CA ILE A 430 -8.59 31.53 -41.31
C ILE A 430 -7.66 30.35 -41.01
N LEU A 431 -7.33 29.58 -42.05
CA LEU A 431 -6.39 28.46 -41.97
C LEU A 431 -4.95 28.95 -42.06
N VAL A 432 -4.10 28.62 -41.10
CA VAL A 432 -2.74 29.14 -41.01
C VAL A 432 -1.75 28.04 -40.69
N LYS A 433 -0.62 28.02 -41.41
CA LYS A 433 0.49 27.09 -41.20
C LYS A 433 1.57 27.74 -40.35
N VAL A 434 2.08 27.03 -39.35
CA VAL A 434 3.21 27.49 -38.54
C VAL A 434 4.50 27.36 -39.33
N LEU A 435 5.16 28.48 -39.63
CA LEU A 435 6.44 28.48 -40.36
C LEU A 435 7.63 28.35 -39.41
N GLU A 436 7.59 29.10 -38.31
CA GLU A 436 8.72 29.25 -37.41
C GLU A 436 8.21 29.67 -36.03
N VAL A 437 8.84 29.13 -34.99
CA VAL A 437 8.65 29.56 -33.61
C VAL A 437 9.98 30.11 -33.11
N ASP A 438 10.04 31.42 -32.88
CA ASP A 438 11.25 32.10 -32.40
C ASP A 438 11.51 31.76 -30.91
N ARG A 439 12.77 31.92 -30.45
CA ARG A 439 13.20 31.67 -29.06
C ARG A 439 12.47 32.52 -28.01
N GLN A 440 11.82 33.61 -28.45
CA GLN A 440 10.96 34.46 -27.61
C GLN A 440 9.48 34.02 -27.60
N GLY A 441 9.13 32.89 -28.22
CA GLY A 441 7.77 32.37 -28.30
C GLY A 441 6.88 33.07 -29.35
N LYS A 442 7.45 33.89 -30.23
CA LYS A 442 6.72 34.53 -31.34
C LYS A 442 6.54 33.53 -32.49
N ILE A 443 5.30 33.33 -32.90
CA ILE A 443 4.93 32.35 -33.92
C ILE A 443 4.71 33.08 -35.25
N ARG A 444 5.43 32.67 -36.29
CA ARG A 444 5.23 33.13 -37.67
C ARG A 444 4.27 32.20 -38.38
N LEU A 445 3.21 32.76 -38.94
CA LEU A 445 2.15 32.03 -39.61
C LEU A 445 2.09 32.38 -41.10
N SER A 446 1.65 31.43 -41.93
CA SER A 446 1.33 31.66 -43.35
C SER A 446 -0.06 31.13 -43.70
N HIS A 447 -0.90 32.00 -44.26
CA HIS A 447 -2.19 31.59 -44.83
C HIS A 447 -1.99 30.97 -46.21
N LYS A 448 -1.09 31.55 -47.01
CA LYS A 448 -0.72 31.05 -48.34
C LYS A 448 -0.25 29.59 -48.31
N ASP A 449 0.69 29.26 -47.43
CA ASP A 449 1.25 27.90 -47.40
C ASP A 449 0.23 26.87 -46.87
N ALA A 450 -0.76 27.31 -46.08
CA ALA A 450 -1.88 26.48 -45.66
C ALA A 450 -2.86 26.18 -46.81
N LEU A 451 -3.14 27.18 -47.66
CA LEU A 451 -3.98 27.04 -48.84
C LEU A 451 -3.31 26.15 -49.92
N ASP A 452 -2.01 26.31 -50.14
CA ASP A 452 -1.23 25.46 -51.05
C ASP A 452 -1.23 23.99 -50.62
N GLU A 453 -1.14 23.73 -49.31
CA GLU A 453 -1.15 22.36 -48.77
C GLU A 453 -2.55 21.72 -48.83
N GLN A 454 -3.62 22.50 -48.61
CA GLN A 454 -4.99 22.04 -48.86
C GLN A 454 -5.24 21.71 -50.34
N GLN A 455 -4.74 22.53 -51.28
CA GLN A 455 -4.87 22.26 -52.71
C GLN A 455 -4.08 21.01 -53.14
N ARG A 456 -2.91 20.77 -52.54
CA ARG A 456 -2.13 19.53 -52.77
C ARG A 456 -2.77 18.28 -52.16
N ALA A 457 -3.41 18.40 -50.99
CA ALA A 457 -4.12 17.28 -50.35
C ALA A 457 -5.43 16.94 -51.06
N GLY A 458 -6.16 17.93 -51.59
CA GLY A 458 -7.39 17.72 -52.37
C GLY A 458 -7.15 17.22 -53.81
N GLY A 459 -5.97 17.48 -54.38
CA GLY A 459 -5.59 17.07 -55.74
C GLY A 459 -5.16 15.61 -55.91
N ASN A 460 -5.17 14.81 -54.84
CA ASN A 460 -4.82 13.38 -54.86
C ASN A 460 -6.03 12.47 -54.58
N SER A 461 -7.25 12.97 -54.82
CA SER A 461 -8.52 12.22 -54.74
C SER A 461 -8.85 11.51 -56.04
#